data_AF-A0A2A6JIG9-F1
#
_entry.id   AF-A0A2A6JIG9-F1
#
_cell.length_a   1.000
_cell.length_b   1.000
_cell.length_c   1.000
_cell.angle_alpha   90.00
_cell.angle_beta   90.00
_cell.angle_gamma   90.00
#
_symmetry.space_group_name_H-M   'P 1'
#
loop_
_entity.id
_entity.type
_entity.pdbx_description
1 polymer ?
#
loop_
_entity_poly.entity_id
_entity_poly.type
_entity_poly.pdbx_seq_one_letter_code
_entity_poly.pdbx_strand_id
1 'polypeptide(L)'
;MSASVTTIDKIANVERMIAIVRGKIASIPSIEDAGDISVQAAEKRVKMELTREFGASFSFRSGGYHVYLSGVGATCTAGYSGLFRNWEMAARRKIMMLRVVARGTARVAS
;
A
#
# COMPACT_ATOMS: atom_id res chain seq x y z
N MET A 1 -5.46 -19.89 21.62
CA MET A 1 -4.12 -19.94 20.99
C MET A 1 -4.21 -19.28 19.63
N SER A 2 -3.64 -18.09 19.44
CA SER A 2 -3.63 -17.42 18.13
C SER A 2 -2.48 -18.01 17.32
N ALA A 3 -2.77 -18.67 16.20
CA ALA A 3 -1.73 -19.14 15.30
C ALA A 3 -0.91 -17.94 14.82
N SER A 4 0.40 -17.95 15.08
CA SER A 4 1.30 -16.89 14.64
C SER A 4 1.24 -16.76 13.11
N VAL A 5 0.86 -15.59 12.60
CA VAL A 5 0.78 -15.32 11.16
C VAL A 5 2.14 -15.62 10.51
N THR A 6 2.16 -16.54 9.54
CA THR A 6 3.40 -16.99 8.92
C THR A 6 3.97 -15.94 7.98
N THR A 7 5.24 -16.09 7.60
CA THR A 7 5.86 -15.23 6.57
C THR A 7 5.14 -15.34 5.22
N ILE A 8 4.62 -16.52 4.89
CA ILE A 8 3.85 -16.76 3.66
C ILE A 8 2.53 -15.99 3.69
N ASP A 9 1.81 -16.02 4.82
CA ASP A 9 0.56 -15.26 4.99
C ASP A 9 0.80 -13.75 4.85
N LYS A 10 1.92 -13.25 5.39
CA LYS A 10 2.32 -11.84 5.24
C LYS A 10 2.60 -11.49 3.79
N ILE A 11 3.29 -12.34 3.04
CA ILE A 11 3.54 -12.12 1.60
C ILE A 11 2.22 -12.07 0.84
N ALA A 12 1.35 -13.08 1.03
CA ALA A 12 0.06 -13.17 0.35
C ALA A 12 -0.83 -11.96 0.67
N ASN A 13 -0.81 -11.47 1.92
CA ASN A 13 -1.56 -10.28 2.31
C ASN A 13 -1.06 -9.02 1.59
N VAL A 14 0.26 -8.82 1.50
CA VAL A 14 0.83 -7.66 0.82
C VAL A 14 0.58 -7.74 -0.70
N GLU A 15 0.70 -8.92 -1.31
CA GLU A 15 0.39 -9.13 -2.74
C GLU A 15 -1.07 -8.82 -3.08
N ARG A 16 -2.00 -9.31 -2.25
CA ARG A 16 -3.42 -8.98 -2.37
C ARG A 16 -3.63 -7.46 -2.30
N MET A 17 -2.98 -6.81 -1.34
CA MET A 17 -3.14 -5.38 -1.16
C MET A 17 -2.55 -4.55 -2.30
N ILE A 18 -1.46 -5.01 -2.93
CA ILE A 18 -0.94 -4.41 -4.17
C ILE A 18 -1.99 -4.47 -5.28
N ALA A 19 -2.63 -5.62 -5.49
CA ALA A 19 -3.65 -5.76 -6.54
C ALA A 19 -4.83 -4.79 -6.31
N ILE A 20 -5.32 -4.71 -5.07
CA ILE A 20 -6.41 -3.80 -4.68
C ILE A 20 -6.03 -2.34 -4.92
N VAL A 21 -4.87 -1.91 -4.40
CA VAL A 21 -4.41 -0.52 -4.53
C VAL A 21 -4.21 -0.16 -6.00
N ARG A 22 -3.64 -1.04 -6.82
CA ARG A 22 -3.50 -0.81 -8.28
C ARG A 22 -4.85 -0.64 -8.97
N GLY A 23 -5.83 -1.49 -8.66
CA GLY A 23 -7.18 -1.35 -9.19
C GLY A 23 -7.84 -0.03 -8.82
N LYS A 24 -7.70 0.40 -7.55
CA LYS A 24 -8.24 1.68 -7.10
C LYS A 24 -7.51 2.88 -7.71
N ILE A 25 -6.17 2.86 -7.83
CA ILE A 25 -5.40 3.90 -8.52
C ILE A 25 -5.84 4.03 -9.98
N ALA A 26 -6.06 2.93 -10.68
CA ALA A 26 -6.52 2.94 -12.08
C ALA A 26 -7.91 3.59 -12.26
N SER A 27 -8.70 3.73 -11.20
CA SER A 27 -9.98 4.43 -11.21
C SER A 27 -9.87 5.95 -10.99
N ILE A 28 -8.66 6.46 -10.76
CA ILE A 28 -8.40 7.90 -10.62
C ILE A 28 -8.08 8.44 -12.03
N PRO A 29 -8.88 9.37 -12.57
CA PRO A 29 -8.60 9.96 -13.88
C PRO A 29 -7.31 10.79 -13.85
N SER A 30 -6.75 11.09 -15.02
CA SER A 30 -5.66 12.06 -15.09
C SER A 30 -6.17 13.49 -14.90
N ILE A 31 -5.27 14.40 -14.54
CA ILE A 31 -5.60 15.84 -14.46
C ILE A 31 -6.02 16.38 -15.83
N GLU A 32 -5.41 15.88 -16.90
CA GLU A 32 -5.72 16.27 -18.28
C GLU A 32 -7.15 15.85 -18.68
N ASP A 33 -7.61 14.68 -18.22
CA ASP A 33 -8.91 14.13 -18.60
C ASP A 33 -10.09 14.72 -17.80
N ALA A 34 -9.88 15.07 -16.53
CA ALA A 34 -10.97 15.38 -15.60
C ALA A 34 -10.80 16.68 -14.80
N GLY A 35 -9.64 17.32 -14.88
CA GLY A 35 -9.29 18.49 -14.08
C GLY A 35 -8.97 18.16 -12.61
N ASP A 36 -8.30 19.11 -11.95
CA ASP A 36 -7.73 18.92 -10.60
C ASP A 36 -8.79 18.58 -9.53
N ILE A 37 -9.94 19.26 -9.53
CA ILE A 37 -11.01 19.03 -8.54
C ILE A 37 -11.54 17.59 -8.62
N SER A 38 -11.74 17.06 -9.82
CA SER A 38 -12.23 15.70 -10.03
C SER A 38 -11.20 14.66 -9.59
N VAL A 39 -9.92 14.90 -9.88
CA VAL A 39 -8.81 14.06 -9.42
C VAL A 39 -8.75 14.03 -7.88
N GLN A 40 -8.80 15.18 -7.22
CA GLN A 40 -8.80 15.25 -5.76
C GLN A 40 -10.01 14.55 -5.13
N ALA A 41 -11.19 14.66 -5.75
CA ALA A 41 -12.39 13.94 -5.30
C ALA A 41 -12.21 12.41 -5.43
N ALA A 42 -11.64 11.94 -6.55
CA ALA A 42 -11.33 10.53 -6.77
C ALA A 42 -10.26 10.01 -5.78
N GLU A 43 -9.21 10.78 -5.53
CA GLU A 43 -8.19 10.47 -4.53
C GLU A 43 -8.78 10.34 -3.13
N LYS A 44 -9.65 11.29 -2.73
CA LYS A 44 -10.35 11.28 -1.45
C LYS A 44 -11.24 10.04 -1.33
N ARG A 45 -11.96 9.67 -2.39
CA ARG A 45 -12.77 8.45 -2.44
C ARG A 45 -11.90 7.21 -2.21
N VAL A 46 -10.82 7.05 -2.97
CA VAL A 46 -9.88 5.91 -2.82
C VAL A 46 -9.30 5.85 -1.41
N LYS A 47 -8.89 6.99 -0.84
CA LYS A 47 -8.42 7.08 0.54
C LYS A 47 -9.46 6.55 1.54
N MET A 48 -10.71 7.01 1.43
CA MET A 48 -11.78 6.60 2.34
C MET A 48 -12.08 5.10 2.21
N GLU A 49 -12.15 4.57 1.00
CA GLU A 49 -12.33 3.14 0.75
C GLU A 49 -11.19 2.33 1.36
N LEU A 50 -9.94 2.72 1.15
CA LEU A 50 -8.77 2.03 1.72
C LEU A 50 -8.78 2.03 3.25
N THR A 51 -9.18 3.14 3.87
CA THR A 51 -9.33 3.21 5.33
C THR A 51 -10.47 2.31 5.82
N ARG A 52 -11.64 2.39 5.20
CA ARG A 52 -12.85 1.68 5.64
C ARG A 52 -12.75 0.17 5.42
N GLU A 53 -12.27 -0.26 4.26
CA GLU A 53 -12.29 -1.66 3.83
C GLU A 53 -11.05 -2.42 4.32
N PHE A 54 -9.90 -1.74 4.43
CA PHE A 54 -8.60 -2.40 4.64
C PHE A 54 -7.79 -1.84 5.80
N GLY A 55 -8.36 -0.89 6.57
CA GLY A 55 -7.70 -0.33 7.75
C GLY A 55 -6.47 0.54 7.41
N ALA A 56 -6.42 1.13 6.21
CA ALA A 56 -5.34 2.05 5.86
C ALA A 56 -5.37 3.29 6.79
N SER A 57 -4.21 3.62 7.36
CA SER A 57 -4.01 4.85 8.13
C SER A 57 -3.33 5.91 7.28
N PHE A 58 -3.89 7.12 7.27
CA PHE A 58 -3.34 8.26 6.54
C PHE A 58 -3.09 9.42 7.49
N SER A 59 -1.99 10.13 7.30
CA SER A 59 -1.69 11.36 8.02
C SER A 59 -0.97 12.36 7.12
N PHE A 60 -1.05 13.63 7.49
CA PHE A 60 -0.24 14.69 6.89
C PHE A 60 0.62 15.29 8.00
N ARG A 61 1.94 15.24 7.83
CA ARG A 61 2.91 15.77 8.80
C ARG A 61 4.16 16.24 8.09
N SER A 62 4.73 17.34 8.57
CA SER A 62 5.95 17.94 8.03
C SER A 62 5.90 18.21 6.52
N GLY A 63 4.74 18.65 6.01
CA GLY A 63 4.54 18.95 4.58
C GLY A 63 4.40 17.73 3.68
N GLY A 64 4.32 16.51 4.22
CA GLY A 64 4.17 15.28 3.45
C GLY A 64 2.93 14.48 3.83
N TYR A 65 2.37 13.78 2.85
CA TYR A 65 1.37 12.75 3.05
C TYR A 65 2.05 11.45 3.48
N HIS A 66 1.41 10.70 4.36
CA HIS A 66 1.88 9.41 4.86
C HIS A 66 0.73 8.40 4.79
N VAL A 67 1.05 7.17 4.42
CA VAL A 67 0.13 6.03 4.46
C VAL A 67 0.80 4.86 5.15
N TYR A 68 0.01 4.14 5.95
CA TYR A 68 0.36 2.82 6.46
C TYR A 68 -0.77 1.84 6.17
N LEU A 69 -0.45 0.76 5.48
CA LEU A 69 -1.42 -0.25 5.05
C LEU A 69 -0.73 -1.61 4.93
N SER A 70 -1.35 -2.66 5.47
CA SER A 70 -0.85 -4.05 5.45
C SER A 70 0.61 -4.22 5.89
N GLY A 71 1.03 -3.46 6.91
CA GLY A 71 2.40 -3.54 7.44
C GLY A 71 3.44 -2.76 6.63
N VAL A 72 3.00 -1.93 5.68
CA VAL A 72 3.86 -1.17 4.78
C VAL A 72 3.54 0.32 4.91
N GLY A 73 4.59 1.12 5.16
CA GLY A 73 4.51 2.57 5.22
C GLY A 73 5.11 3.23 3.97
N ALA A 74 4.55 4.36 3.57
CA ALA A 74 5.12 5.23 2.54
C ALA A 74 4.78 6.70 2.78
N THR A 75 5.55 7.59 2.16
CA THR A 75 5.33 9.04 2.18
C THR A 75 5.49 9.65 0.79
N CYS A 76 4.83 10.78 0.55
CA CYS A 76 4.97 11.58 -0.65
C CYS A 76 4.61 13.04 -0.35
N THR A 77 5.22 14.00 -1.02
CA THR A 77 4.87 15.43 -0.94
C THR A 77 3.94 15.86 -2.09
N ALA A 78 3.78 15.02 -3.12
CA ALA A 78 3.06 15.34 -4.37
C ALA A 78 1.60 14.87 -4.39
N GLY A 79 0.94 14.72 -3.24
CA GLY A 79 -0.46 14.28 -3.15
C GLY A 79 -0.65 12.76 -3.03
N TYR A 80 -1.91 12.32 -3.09
CA TYR A 80 -2.27 10.92 -2.80
C TYR A 80 -1.91 9.96 -3.94
N SER A 81 -2.02 10.36 -5.20
CA SER A 81 -1.61 9.52 -6.33
C SER A 81 -0.13 9.13 -6.25
N GLY A 82 0.74 10.10 -5.94
CA GLY A 82 2.15 9.86 -5.66
C GLY A 82 2.37 8.98 -4.44
N LEU A 83 1.59 9.21 -3.37
CA LEU A 83 1.63 8.41 -2.15
C LEU A 83 1.30 6.93 -2.40
N PHE A 84 0.24 6.64 -3.17
CA PHE A 84 -0.17 5.27 -3.46
C PHE A 84 0.85 4.53 -4.32
N ARG A 85 1.44 5.20 -5.32
CA ARG A 85 2.55 4.64 -6.12
C ARG A 85 3.79 4.36 -5.26
N ASN A 86 4.15 5.29 -4.37
CA ASN A 86 5.25 5.10 -3.43
C ASN A 86 4.99 3.92 -2.49
N TRP A 87 3.75 3.76 -2.01
CA TRP A 87 3.35 2.62 -1.21
C TRP A 87 3.47 1.30 -1.99
N GLU A 88 3.04 1.24 -3.25
CA GLU A 88 3.19 0.04 -4.08
C GLU A 88 4.65 -0.37 -4.22
N MET A 89 5.54 0.58 -4.48
CA MET A 89 6.99 0.31 -4.55
C MET A 89 7.53 -0.21 -3.22
N ALA A 90 7.13 0.39 -2.09
CA ALA A 90 7.51 -0.06 -0.77
C ALA A 90 7.00 -1.47 -0.46
N ALA A 91 5.77 -1.79 -0.88
CA ALA A 91 5.15 -3.10 -0.70
C ALA A 91 5.89 -4.19 -1.50
N ARG A 92 6.28 -3.90 -2.75
CA ARG A 92 7.10 -4.80 -3.57
C ARG A 92 8.45 -5.09 -2.92
N ARG A 93 9.12 -4.05 -2.40
CA ARG A 93 10.38 -4.23 -1.63
C ARG A 93 10.17 -5.09 -0.39
N LYS A 94 9.08 -4.88 0.34
CA LYS A 94 8.74 -5.70 1.53
C LYS A 94 8.57 -7.18 1.17
N ILE A 95 7.87 -7.49 0.08
CA ILE A 95 7.72 -8.87 -0.41
C ILE A 95 9.08 -9.50 -0.72
N MET A 96 9.97 -8.79 -1.42
CA MET A 96 11.31 -9.29 -1.71
C MET A 96 12.07 -9.65 -0.42
N MET A 97 12.03 -8.78 0.59
CA MET A 97 12.67 -9.03 1.89
C MET A 97 12.05 -10.24 2.61
N LEU A 98 10.71 -10.36 2.62
CA LEU A 98 10.02 -11.49 3.25
C LEU A 98 10.34 -12.82 2.54
N ARG A 99 10.46 -12.81 1.21
CA ARG A 99 10.88 -13.99 0.42
C ARG A 99 12.31 -14.40 0.75
N VAL A 100 13.23 -13.45 0.97
CA VAL A 100 14.60 -13.74 1.41
C VAL A 100 14.57 -14.39 2.81
N VAL A 101 13.82 -13.83 3.74
CA VAL A 101 13.68 -14.39 5.10
C VAL A 101 13.11 -15.82 5.07
N ALA A 102 12.04 -16.05 4.31
CA ALA A 102 11.42 -17.38 4.18
C ALA A 102 12.39 -18.44 3.66
N ARG A 103 13.27 -18.08 2.71
CA ARG A 103 14.31 -18.98 2.19
C ARG A 103 15.42 -19.22 3.21
N GLY A 104 15.81 -18.20 3.98
CA GLY A 104 16.80 -18.34 5.05
C GLY A 104 16.34 -19.28 6.17
N THR A 105 15.07 -19.17 6.58
CA THR A 105 14.50 -20.03 7.62
C THR A 105 14.39 -21.50 7.20
N ALA A 106 14.11 -21.77 5.92
CA ALA A 106 14.06 -23.15 5.41
C ALA A 106 15.43 -23.86 5.45
N ARG A 107 16.52 -23.11 5.31
CA ARG A 107 17.89 -23.65 5.27
C ARG A 107 18.46 -24.00 6.64
N VAL A 108 17.96 -23.38 7.72
CA VAL A 108 18.42 -23.63 9.10
C VAL A 108 17.68 -24.80 9.75
N ALA A 109 16.52 -25.18 9.21
CA ALA A 109 15.72 -26.31 9.68
C ALA A 109 16.07 -27.65 8.97
N SER A 110 17.09 -27.67 8.12
CA SER A 110 17.62 -28.84 7.41
C SER A 110 18.92 -29.29 8.07
#